data_AF-A0A1V4YZ51-F1
#
_entry.id   AF-A0A1V4YZ51-F1
#
_cell.length_a   1.000
_cell.length_b   1.000
_cell.length_c   1.000
_cell.angle_alpha   90.00
_cell.angle_beta   90.00
_cell.angle_gamma   90.00
#
_symmetry.space_group_name_H-M   'P 1'
#
loop_
_entity.id
_entity.type
_entity.pdbx_description
1 polymer ?
#
loop_
_entity_poly.entity_id
_entity_poly.type
_entity_poly.pdbx_seq_one_letter_code
_entity_poly.pdbx_strand_id
1 'polypeptide(L)'
;MISIFTASVLAGLGIIFLGIWLFVKSFETWSASKGMGAFQLIMGILAIIVGIGLFGSILVFSFLVSFWLYLAGFFLIISGLFSLLGGSTANKGAGGIGIILGILYIILAFFAFNPFYLAILIGIWLIIDGVALFFVSPSDLITSGVEE
;
A
#
# COMPACT_ATOMS: atom_id res chain seq x y z
N MET A 1 -1.64 -2.97 -21.39
CA MET A 1 -2.38 -3.93 -20.53
C MET A 1 -1.47 -4.93 -19.81
N ILE A 2 -0.33 -5.34 -20.39
CA ILE A 2 0.61 -6.27 -19.73
C ILE A 2 1.08 -5.77 -18.35
N SER A 3 1.36 -4.47 -18.20
CA SER A 3 1.78 -3.88 -16.91
C SER A 3 0.83 -4.16 -15.75
N ILE A 4 -0.49 -4.01 -15.95
CA ILE A 4 -1.49 -4.27 -14.89
C ILE A 4 -1.59 -5.76 -14.59
N PHE A 5 -1.52 -6.59 -15.61
CA PHE A 5 -1.55 -8.03 -15.41
C PHE A 5 -0.37 -8.47 -14.53
N THR A 6 0.84 -7.99 -14.83
CA THR A 6 2.03 -8.23 -14.01
C THR A 6 1.85 -7.67 -12.59
N ALA A 7 1.37 -6.43 -12.45
CA ALA A 7 1.12 -5.82 -11.14
C ALA A 7 0.08 -6.61 -10.31
N SER A 8 -0.99 -7.09 -10.93
CA SER A 8 -2.02 -7.91 -10.31
C SER A 8 -1.48 -9.25 -9.83
N VAL A 9 -0.66 -9.91 -10.65
CA VAL A 9 0.00 -11.18 -10.29
C VAL A 9 0.97 -10.96 -9.13
N LEU A 10 1.80 -9.91 -9.20
CA LEU A 10 2.75 -9.57 -8.13
C LEU A 10 2.04 -9.20 -6.82
N ALA A 11 0.97 -8.41 -6.89
CA ALA A 11 0.16 -8.06 -5.72
C ALA A 11 -0.52 -9.30 -5.12
N GLY A 12 -1.09 -10.19 -5.95
CA GLY A 12 -1.65 -11.46 -5.52
C GLY A 12 -0.63 -12.34 -4.81
N LEU A 13 0.57 -12.49 -5.38
CA LEU A 13 1.67 -13.21 -4.75
C LEU A 13 2.10 -12.58 -3.42
N GLY A 14 2.23 -11.26 -3.36
CA GLY A 14 2.57 -10.54 -2.12
C GLY A 14 1.55 -10.78 -1.01
N ILE A 15 0.25 -10.77 -1.35
CA ILE A 15 -0.83 -11.04 -0.40
C ILE A 15 -0.83 -12.51 0.06
N ILE A 16 -0.52 -13.46 -0.82
CA ILE A 16 -0.36 -14.87 -0.43
C ILE A 16 0.79 -15.02 0.56
N PHE A 17 1.95 -14.41 0.31
CA PHE A 17 3.09 -14.46 1.24
C PHE A 17 2.75 -13.82 2.59
N LEU A 18 2.04 -12.68 2.60
CA LEU A 18 1.51 -12.07 3.83
C LEU A 18 0.56 -13.02 4.56
N GLY A 19 -0.31 -13.72 3.84
CA GLY A 19 -1.23 -14.70 4.41
C GLY A 19 -0.52 -15.89 5.05
N ILE A 20 0.51 -16.43 4.39
CA ILE A 20 1.37 -17.49 4.94
C ILE A 20 2.09 -17.00 6.20
N TRP A 21 2.64 -15.77 6.17
CA TRP A 21 3.31 -15.19 7.33
C TRP A 21 2.37 -15.02 8.53
N LEU A 22 1.16 -14.50 8.30
CA LEU A 22 0.11 -14.37 9.33
C LEU A 22 -0.31 -15.73 9.89
N PHE A 23 -0.41 -16.74 9.01
CA PHE A 23 -0.75 -18.10 9.39
C PHE A 23 0.31 -18.69 10.33
N VAL A 24 1.61 -18.50 10.03
CA VAL A 24 2.70 -18.94 10.92
C VAL A 24 2.68 -18.17 12.23
N LYS A 25 2.50 -16.83 12.17
CA LYS A 25 2.41 -15.96 13.36
C LYS A 25 1.28 -16.34 14.32
N SER A 26 0.18 -16.89 13.80
CA SER A 26 -0.96 -17.34 14.61
C SER A 26 -0.56 -18.39 15.66
N PHE A 27 0.35 -19.31 15.31
CA PHE A 27 0.78 -20.35 16.25
C PHE A 27 1.68 -19.80 17.36
N GLU A 28 2.51 -18.79 17.06
CA GLU A 28 3.34 -18.12 18.06
C GLU A 28 2.48 -17.38 19.08
N THR A 29 1.49 -16.61 18.61
CA THR A 29 0.64 -15.77 19.45
C THR A 29 -0.42 -16.54 20.21
N TRP A 30 -0.69 -17.80 19.84
CA TRP A 30 -1.65 -18.67 20.53
C TRP A 30 -1.28 -18.91 22.00
N SER A 31 0.03 -18.95 22.29
CA SER A 31 0.55 -19.09 23.65
C SER A 31 0.33 -17.84 24.51
N ALA A 32 0.33 -16.66 23.89
CA ALA A 32 0.19 -15.37 24.58
C ALA A 32 -1.29 -14.96 24.73
N SER A 33 -2.10 -15.10 23.68
CA SER A 33 -3.55 -14.93 23.78
C SER A 33 -4.27 -15.74 22.70
N LYS A 34 -5.16 -16.63 23.14
CA LYS A 34 -5.97 -17.47 22.25
C LYS A 34 -6.82 -16.62 21.27
N GLY A 35 -7.25 -15.43 21.71
CA GLY A 35 -8.02 -14.49 20.88
C GLY A 35 -7.22 -13.89 19.73
N MET A 36 -6.00 -13.39 20.00
CA MET A 36 -5.15 -12.81 18.94
C MET A 36 -4.67 -13.88 17.96
N GLY A 37 -4.34 -15.07 18.46
CA GLY A 37 -3.97 -16.22 17.62
C GLY A 37 -5.08 -16.63 16.66
N ALA A 38 -6.32 -16.77 17.15
CA ALA A 38 -7.47 -17.10 16.30
C ALA A 38 -7.74 -16.01 15.25
N PHE A 39 -7.62 -14.74 15.61
CA PHE A 39 -7.76 -13.64 14.66
C PHE A 39 -6.71 -13.69 13.55
N GLN A 40 -5.44 -13.91 13.90
CA GLN A 40 -4.36 -14.02 12.92
C GLN A 40 -4.52 -15.23 11.99
N LEU A 41 -5.05 -16.35 12.50
CA LEU A 41 -5.35 -17.54 11.69
C LEU A 41 -6.39 -17.21 10.61
N ILE A 42 -7.51 -16.61 11.03
CA ILE A 42 -8.62 -16.26 10.12
C ILE A 42 -8.14 -15.23 9.09
N MET A 43 -7.41 -14.20 9.52
CA MET A 43 -6.86 -13.19 8.62
C MET A 43 -5.85 -13.78 7.63
N GLY A 44 -5.00 -14.72 8.06
CA GLY A 44 -4.05 -15.42 7.20
C GLY A 44 -4.75 -16.25 6.11
N ILE A 45 -5.77 -17.01 6.48
CA ILE A 45 -6.58 -17.80 5.52
C ILE A 45 -7.30 -16.87 4.53
N LEU A 46 -7.93 -15.80 5.02
CA LEU A 46 -8.60 -14.82 4.16
C LEU A 46 -7.61 -14.15 3.20
N ALA A 47 -6.42 -13.79 3.66
CA ALA A 47 -5.38 -13.23 2.81
C ALA A 47 -4.98 -14.20 1.68
N ILE A 48 -4.79 -15.49 1.98
CA ILE A 48 -4.48 -16.49 0.93
C ILE A 48 -5.62 -16.58 -0.10
N ILE A 49 -6.88 -16.63 0.34
CA ILE A 49 -8.04 -16.70 -0.56
C ILE A 49 -8.12 -15.45 -1.46
N VAL A 50 -7.96 -14.27 -0.87
CA VAL A 50 -7.97 -12.99 -1.61
C VAL A 50 -6.80 -12.91 -2.58
N GLY A 51 -5.61 -13.36 -2.18
CA GLY A 51 -4.42 -13.38 -3.02
C GLY A 51 -4.57 -14.29 -4.24
N ILE A 52 -5.20 -15.46 -4.08
CA ILE A 52 -5.56 -16.33 -5.21
C ILE A 52 -6.61 -15.66 -6.11
N GLY A 53 -7.60 -14.98 -5.53
CA GLY A 53 -8.65 -14.25 -6.28
C GLY A 53 -8.12 -13.07 -7.10
N LEU A 54 -6.97 -12.51 -6.72
CA LEU A 54 -6.26 -11.46 -7.46
C LEU A 54 -5.43 -11.99 -8.63
N PHE A 55 -5.23 -13.30 -8.71
CA PHE A 55 -4.40 -13.92 -9.74
C PHE A 55 -5.11 -13.84 -11.10
N GLY A 56 -4.62 -12.96 -11.98
CA GLY A 56 -5.16 -12.78 -13.33
C GLY A 56 -6.47 -12.01 -13.44
N SER A 57 -7.07 -11.56 -12.33
CA SER A 57 -8.31 -10.77 -12.35
C SER A 57 -8.04 -9.27 -12.28
N ILE A 58 -7.96 -8.66 -13.46
CA ILE A 58 -7.74 -7.21 -13.61
C ILE A 58 -8.84 -6.39 -12.91
N LEU A 59 -10.09 -6.87 -12.93
CA LEU A 59 -11.21 -6.17 -12.30
C LEU A 59 -11.11 -6.16 -10.78
N VAL A 60 -10.77 -7.31 -10.18
CA VAL A 60 -10.62 -7.45 -8.72
C VAL A 60 -9.44 -6.62 -8.23
N PHE A 61 -8.34 -6.60 -8.99
CA PHE A 61 -7.19 -5.75 -8.70
C PHE A 61 -7.55 -4.26 -8.80
N SER A 62 -8.30 -3.85 -9.82
CA SER A 62 -8.76 -2.46 -9.97
C SER A 62 -9.58 -2.00 -8.78
N PHE A 63 -10.54 -2.83 -8.36
CA PHE A 63 -11.35 -2.58 -7.17
C PHE A 63 -10.49 -2.47 -5.90
N LEU A 64 -9.54 -3.40 -5.72
CA LEU A 64 -8.67 -3.41 -4.55
C LEU A 64 -7.80 -2.15 -4.47
N VAL A 65 -7.16 -1.75 -5.57
CA VAL A 65 -6.32 -0.55 -5.62
C VAL A 65 -7.15 0.71 -5.41
N SER A 66 -8.33 0.82 -6.03
CA SER A 66 -9.26 1.92 -5.77
C SER A 66 -9.66 2.01 -4.31
N PHE A 67 -9.97 0.87 -3.69
CA PHE A 67 -10.32 0.80 -2.27
C PHE A 67 -9.16 1.29 -1.40
N TRP A 68 -7.93 0.85 -1.70
CA TRP A 68 -6.73 1.30 -1.00
C TRP A 68 -6.45 2.79 -1.18
N LEU A 69 -6.57 3.32 -2.40
CA LEU A 69 -6.38 4.75 -2.67
C LEU A 69 -7.43 5.61 -1.96
N TYR A 70 -8.69 5.15 -1.92
CA TYR A 70 -9.75 5.82 -1.19
C TYR A 70 -9.47 5.86 0.31
N LEU A 71 -9.04 4.73 0.88
CA LEU A 71 -8.70 4.63 2.29
C LEU A 71 -7.48 5.50 2.65
N ALA A 72 -6.45 5.49 1.82
CA ALA A 72 -5.27 6.34 1.97
C ALA A 72 -5.65 7.84 1.90
N GLY A 73 -6.47 8.23 0.92
CA GLY A 73 -6.95 9.61 0.79
C GLY A 73 -7.76 10.06 2.00
N PHE A 74 -8.61 9.18 2.53
CA PHE A 74 -9.37 9.44 3.74
C PHE A 74 -8.46 9.64 4.97
N PHE A 75 -7.47 8.76 5.18
CA PHE A 75 -6.50 8.91 6.27
C PHE A 75 -5.64 10.17 6.12
N LEU A 76 -5.26 10.54 4.89
CA LEU A 76 -4.54 11.78 4.59
C LEU A 76 -5.36 13.02 4.97
N ILE A 77 -6.66 13.05 4.68
CA ILE A 77 -7.55 14.14 5.10
C ILE A 77 -7.60 14.22 6.63
N ILE A 78 -7.81 13.09 7.31
CA ILE A 78 -7.87 13.04 8.77
C ILE A 78 -6.55 13.51 9.39
N SER A 79 -5.42 12.97 8.92
CA SER A 79 -4.09 13.36 9.37
C SER A 79 -3.83 14.85 9.13
N GLY A 80 -4.23 15.36 7.96
CA GLY A 80 -4.14 16.76 7.60
C GLY A 80 -4.95 17.66 8.54
N LEU A 81 -6.18 17.26 8.86
CA LEU A 81 -7.04 17.96 9.84
C LEU A 81 -6.39 18.00 11.23
N PHE A 82 -5.87 16.88 11.73
CA PHE A 82 -5.17 16.84 13.02
C PHE A 82 -3.92 17.72 13.04
N SER A 83 -3.16 17.73 11.95
CA SER A 83 -1.95 18.54 11.84
C SER A 83 -2.26 20.05 11.84
N LEU A 84 -3.39 20.44 11.23
CA LEU A 84 -3.87 21.84 11.21
C LEU A 84 -4.28 22.36 12.59
N LEU A 85 -4.72 21.45 13.47
CA LEU A 85 -5.01 21.74 14.88
C LEU A 85 -3.74 21.80 15.76
N GLY A 86 -2.61 21.28 15.28
CA GLY A 86 -1.31 21.40 15.95
C GLY A 86 -0.80 22.83 15.88
N GLY A 87 -0.63 23.48 17.04
CA GLY A 87 -0.36 24.93 17.15
C GLY A 87 0.93 25.49 16.51
N SER A 88 1.76 24.69 15.85
CA SER A 88 2.99 25.15 15.16
C SER A 88 2.71 25.56 13.71
N THR A 89 3.33 26.64 13.25
CA THR A 89 3.25 27.11 11.85
C THR A 89 3.67 26.04 10.83
N ALA A 90 4.64 25.19 11.17
CA ALA A 90 5.05 24.06 10.35
C ALA A 90 3.96 22.99 10.24
N ASN A 91 3.21 22.76 11.33
CA ASN A 91 2.10 21.80 11.38
C ASN A 91 0.89 22.28 10.56
N LYS A 92 0.65 23.59 10.52
CA LYS A 92 -0.41 24.17 9.67
C LYS A 92 -0.13 23.99 8.17
N GLY A 93 1.13 24.15 7.75
CA GLY A 93 1.55 23.90 6.37
C GLY A 93 1.45 22.43 5.98
N ALA A 94 1.96 21.54 6.83
CA ALA A 94 1.85 20.10 6.64
C ALA A 94 0.38 19.62 6.60
N GLY A 95 -0.47 20.19 7.45
CA GLY A 95 -1.90 19.88 7.49
C GLY A 95 -2.64 20.26 6.21
N GLY A 96 -2.38 21.46 5.67
CA GLY A 96 -2.95 21.89 4.39
C GLY A 96 -2.55 20.98 3.23
N ILE A 97 -1.26 20.63 3.15
CA ILE A 97 -0.74 19.70 2.12
C ILE A 97 -1.40 18.32 2.28
N GLY A 98 -1.53 17.81 3.51
CA GLY A 98 -2.19 16.52 3.79
C GLY A 98 -3.64 16.47 3.31
N ILE A 99 -4.41 17.54 3.52
CA ILE A 99 -5.80 17.62 3.04
C ILE A 99 -5.84 17.65 1.51
N ILE A 100 -5.01 18.47 0.86
CA ILE A 100 -4.97 18.58 -0.60
C ILE A 100 -4.59 17.24 -1.23
N LEU A 101 -3.55 16.58 -0.71
CA LEU A 101 -3.14 15.26 -1.15
C LEU A 101 -4.24 14.22 -0.91
N GLY A 102 -4.92 14.27 0.22
CA GLY A 102 -6.02 13.35 0.52
C GLY A 102 -7.18 13.47 -0.46
N ILE A 103 -7.59 14.71 -0.81
CA ILE A 103 -8.60 14.95 -1.86
C ILE A 103 -8.12 14.41 -3.21
N LEU A 104 -6.85 14.66 -3.57
CA LEU A 104 -6.27 14.17 -4.82
C LEU A 104 -6.27 12.64 -4.88
N TYR A 105 -5.98 11.96 -3.78
CA TYR A 105 -6.05 10.50 -3.67
C TYR A 105 -7.47 9.95 -3.83
N ILE A 106 -8.48 10.63 -3.30
CA ILE A 106 -9.89 10.25 -3.50
C ILE A 106 -10.28 10.38 -4.99
N ILE A 107 -9.82 11.45 -5.66
CA ILE A 107 -10.06 11.63 -7.10
C ILE A 107 -9.37 10.53 -7.89
N LEU A 108 -8.11 10.22 -7.58
CA LEU A 108 -7.38 9.11 -8.21
C LEU A 108 -8.06 7.76 -7.98
N ALA A 109 -8.62 7.53 -6.78
CA ALA A 109 -9.36 6.30 -6.47
C ALA A 109 -10.58 6.10 -7.38
N PHE A 110 -11.29 7.20 -7.71
CA PHE A 110 -12.40 7.18 -8.65
C PHE A 110 -11.93 6.81 -10.06
N PHE A 111 -10.83 7.39 -10.53
CA PHE A 111 -10.25 7.02 -11.83
C PHE A 111 -9.74 5.58 -11.87
N ALA A 112 -9.14 5.10 -10.78
CA ALA A 112 -8.62 3.75 -10.64
C ALA A 112 -9.71 2.67 -10.70
N PHE A 113 -10.99 3.03 -10.63
CA PHE A 113 -12.09 2.08 -10.77
C PHE A 113 -12.18 1.52 -12.20
N ASN A 114 -11.68 2.27 -13.18
CA ASN A 114 -11.49 1.77 -14.52
C ASN A 114 -10.07 1.19 -14.68
N PRO A 115 -9.93 -0.08 -15.10
CA PRO A 115 -8.63 -0.70 -15.31
C PRO A 115 -7.72 0.08 -16.25
N PHE A 116 -8.25 0.76 -17.26
CA PHE A 116 -7.43 1.52 -18.21
C PHE A 116 -6.67 2.67 -17.54
N TYR A 117 -7.34 3.47 -16.71
CA TYR A 117 -6.69 4.58 -15.99
C TYR A 117 -5.73 4.07 -14.92
N LEU A 118 -6.06 2.96 -14.27
CA LEU A 118 -5.15 2.30 -13.35
C LEU A 118 -3.87 1.83 -14.05
N ALA A 119 -3.95 1.34 -15.30
CA ALA A 119 -2.78 1.00 -16.11
C ALA A 119 -1.81 2.16 -16.26
N ILE A 120 -2.37 3.32 -16.57
CA ILE A 120 -1.61 4.55 -16.80
C ILE A 120 -1.01 5.01 -15.48
N LEU A 121 -1.78 4.99 -14.39
CA LEU A 121 -1.31 5.38 -13.06
C LEU A 121 -0.13 4.52 -12.59
N ILE A 122 -0.27 3.19 -12.66
CA ILE A 122 0.80 2.25 -12.31
C ILE A 122 1.98 2.38 -13.28
N GLY A 123 1.72 2.59 -14.57
CA GLY A 123 2.77 2.79 -15.57
C GLY A 123 3.62 4.04 -15.29
N ILE A 124 2.98 5.17 -14.99
CA ILE A 124 3.67 6.41 -14.61
C ILE A 124 4.46 6.19 -13.32
N TRP A 125 3.86 5.54 -12.32
CA TRP A 125 4.51 5.23 -11.06
C TRP A 125 5.79 4.40 -11.25
N LEU A 126 5.72 3.34 -12.06
CA LEU A 126 6.88 2.49 -12.36
C LEU A 126 7.99 3.23 -13.12
N ILE A 127 7.65 4.18 -13.99
CA ILE A 127 8.65 5.02 -14.67
C ILE A 127 9.36 5.91 -13.65
N ILE A 128 8.62 6.53 -12.73
CA ILE A 128 9.19 7.38 -11.67
C ILE A 128 10.11 6.56 -10.77
N ASP A 129 9.65 5.40 -10.28
CA ASP A 129 10.44 4.50 -9.43
C ASP A 129 11.69 3.99 -10.16
N GLY A 130 11.53 3.62 -11.44
CA GLY A 130 12.64 3.19 -12.28
C GLY A 130 13.70 4.28 -12.46
N VAL A 131 13.29 5.52 -12.72
CA VAL A 131 14.20 6.68 -12.83
C VAL A 131 14.85 6.99 -11.49
N ALA A 132 14.09 7.00 -10.39
CA ALA A 132 14.63 7.26 -9.05
C ALA A 132 15.73 6.26 -8.66
N LEU A 133 15.57 4.99 -9.04
CA LEU A 133 16.57 3.95 -8.80
C LEU A 133 17.92 4.24 -9.50
N PHE A 134 17.90 4.89 -10.67
CA PHE A 134 19.15 5.28 -11.35
C PHE A 134 19.91 6.43 -10.67
N PHE A 135 19.23 7.24 -9.85
CA PHE A 135 19.85 8.34 -9.12
C PHE A 135 20.41 7.92 -7.75
N VAL A 136 20.09 6.71 -7.27
CA VAL A 136 20.71 6.13 -6.07
C VAL A 136 22.12 5.66 -6.41
N SER A 137 23.13 6.43 -6.04
CA SER A 137 24.54 6.08 -6.27
C SER A 137 25.04 5.02 -5.28
N PRO A 138 25.80 4.00 -5.72
CA PRO A 138 26.36 2.98 -4.82
C PRO A 138 27.25 3.52 -3.69
N SER A 139 27.74 4.75 -3.79
CA SER A 139 28.58 5.39 -2.77
C SER A 139 27.86 5.63 -1.44
N ASP A 140 26.53 5.77 -1.46
CA ASP A 140 25.73 6.01 -0.25
C ASP A 140 25.44 4.71 0.54
N LEU A 141 25.71 3.54 -0.06
CA LEU A 141 25.57 2.23 0.58
C LEU A 141 26.83 1.77 1.33
N ILE A 142 27.98 2.42 1.08
CA ILE A 142 29.28 2.02 1.64
C ILE A 142 29.56 2.75 2.95
N THR A 143 29.13 4.01 3.09
CA THR A 143 29.36 4.83 4.30
C THR A 143 28.46 4.47 5.47
N SER A 144 27.30 3.85 5.25
CA SER A 144 26.39 3.42 6.32
C SER A 144 26.78 2.09 6.98
N GLY A 145 27.79 1.38 6.47
CA GLY A 145 28.30 0.12 7.04
C GLY A 145 29.59 0.25 7.83
N VAL A 146 30.11 1.48 8.00
CA VAL A 146 31.40 1.75 8.67
C VAL A 146 31.21 2.44 10.04
N GLU A 147 29.97 2.81 10.41
CA GLU A 147 29.66 3.48 11.68
C GLU A 147 28.96 2.58 12.73
N GLU A 148 28.97 1.26 12.58
CA GLU A 148 28.65 0.31 13.67
C GLU A 148 29.91 -0.28 14.33
#